data_AF-A0A2V8G7A3-F1
#
_entry.id   AF-A0A2V8G7A3-F1
#
_cell.length_a   1.000
_cell.length_b   1.000
_cell.length_c   1.000
_cell.angle_alpha   90.00
_cell.angle_beta   90.00
_cell.angle_gamma   90.00
#
_symmetry.space_group_name_H-M   'P 1'
#
loop_
_entity.id
_entity.type
_entity.pdbx_description
1 polymer ?
#
loop_
_entity_poly.entity_id
_entity_poly.type
_entity_poly.pdbx_seq_one_letter_code
_entity_poly.pdbx_strand_id
1 'polypeptide(L)' 'MQPIIRFLKTIFLVDLLKGLWVTLKYTPQPAFTFQYPAERRPTAPRFRGVLRLQTEPGTGAQTCIVCDQCAKA' A
#
# COMPACT_ATOMS: atom_id res chain seq x y z
N MET A 1 -41.51 18.23 20.01
CA MET A 1 -41.29 16.96 19.26
C MET A 1 -39.82 16.57 19.07
N GLN A 2 -38.82 17.44 19.29
CA GLN A 2 -37.39 17.12 19.14
C GLN A 2 -36.72 16.26 20.25
N PRO A 3 -37.10 16.33 21.55
CA PRO A 3 -36.34 15.65 22.61
C PRO A 3 -36.62 14.13 22.65
N ILE A 4 -37.87 13.72 22.38
CA ILE A 4 -38.28 12.31 22.37
C ILE A 4 -37.56 11.54 21.23
N ILE A 5 -37.42 12.15 20.06
CA ILE A 5 -36.74 11.53 18.90
C ILE A 5 -35.23 11.38 19.18
N ARG A 6 -34.60 12.38 19.81
CA ARG A 6 -33.20 12.28 20.23
C ARG A 6 -32.99 11.20 21.29
N PHE A 7 -33.86 11.16 22.30
CA PHE A 7 -33.80 10.16 23.36
C PHE A 7 -33.94 8.72 22.82
N LEU A 8 -34.90 8.51 21.90
CA LEU A 8 -35.07 7.24 21.19
C LEU A 8 -33.84 6.90 20.33
N LYS A 9 -33.28 7.85 19.58
CA LYS A 9 -32.04 7.62 18.81
C LYS A 9 -30.87 7.21 19.69
N THR A 10 -30.73 7.82 20.86
CA THR A 10 -29.64 7.52 21.81
C THR A 10 -29.83 6.17 22.51
N ILE A 11 -31.05 5.79 22.88
CA ILE A 11 -31.34 4.48 23.48
C ILE A 11 -31.18 3.35 22.46
N PHE A 12 -31.69 3.54 21.24
CA PHE A 12 -31.64 2.54 20.19
C PHE A 12 -30.33 2.53 19.40
N LEU A 13 -29.34 3.35 19.78
CA LEU A 13 -28.00 3.42 19.16
C LEU A 13 -28.05 3.42 17.62
N VAL A 14 -29.02 4.15 17.06
CA VAL A 14 -29.33 4.09 15.62
C VAL A 14 -28.12 4.47 14.76
N ASP A 15 -27.29 5.39 15.24
CA ASP A 15 -26.08 5.82 14.53
C ASP A 15 -24.98 4.74 14.53
N LEU A 16 -24.91 3.89 15.57
CA LEU A 16 -23.98 2.75 15.61
C LEU A 16 -24.40 1.66 14.63
N LEU A 17 -25.70 1.33 14.60
CA LEU A 17 -26.26 0.37 13.63
C LEU A 17 -26.06 0.85 12.19
N LYS A 18 -26.17 2.16 11.95
CA LYS A 18 -25.89 2.75 10.65
C LYS A 18 -24.41 2.59 10.24
N GLY A 19 -23.47 2.75 11.18
CA GLY A 19 -22.06 2.47 10.95
C GLY A 19 -21.79 0.99 10.65
N LEU A 20 -22.41 0.10 11.42
CA LEU A 20 -22.31 -1.35 11.23
C LEU A 20 -22.90 -1.80 9.88
N TRP A 21 -23.95 -1.13 9.39
CA TRP A 21 -24.51 -1.40 8.07
C TRP A 21 -23.50 -1.14 6.94
N VAL A 22 -22.66 -0.12 7.08
CA VAL A 22 -21.59 0.17 6.12
C VAL A 22 -20.58 -0.97 6.13
N THR A 23 -20.14 -1.43 7.30
CA THR A 23 -19.18 -2.55 7.37
C THR A 23 -19.77 -3.82 6.77
N LEU A 24 -21.03 -4.17 7.10
CA LEU A 24 -21.71 -5.34 6.52
C LEU A 24 -21.83 -5.25 4.99
N LYS A 25 -21.99 -4.05 4.43
CA LYS A 25 -22.04 -3.83 2.98
C LYS A 25 -20.70 -4.16 2.29
N TYR A 26 -19.57 -3.98 2.98
CA TYR A 26 -18.24 -4.30 2.45
C TYR A 26 -17.79 -5.73 2.77
N THR A 27 -18.35 -6.39 3.79
CA THR A 27 -18.02 -7.79 4.16
C THR A 27 -18.09 -8.81 3.01
N PRO A 28 -19.10 -8.80 2.11
CA PRO A 28 -19.17 -9.78 1.02
C PRO A 28 -18.26 -9.43 -0.17
N GLN A 29 -17.55 -8.29 -0.15
CA GLN A 29 -16.67 -7.92 -1.25
C GLN A 29 -15.38 -8.75 -1.21
N PRO A 30 -14.87 -9.20 -2.37
CA PRO A 30 -13.62 -9.94 -2.41
C PRO A 30 -12.46 -9.07 -1.91
N ALA A 31 -11.55 -9.67 -1.16
CA ALA A 31 -10.36 -8.96 -0.68
C ALA A 31 -9.41 -8.65 -1.85
N PHE A 32 -8.96 -7.40 -1.94
CA PHE A 32 -7.90 -7.03 -2.87
C PHE A 32 -6.53 -7.40 -2.27
N THR A 33 -6.07 -8.61 -2.55
CA THR A 33 -4.81 -9.15 -2.03
C THR A 33 -3.98 -9.76 -3.15
N PHE A 34 -2.65 -9.68 -3.03
CA PHE A 34 -1.70 -10.41 -3.88
C PHE A 34 -1.19 -11.63 -3.11
N GLN A 35 -1.18 -12.81 -3.73
CA GLN A 35 -0.67 -14.01 -3.10
C GLN A 35 0.86 -14.09 -3.17
N TYR A 36 1.55 -13.44 -2.24
CA TYR A 36 3.01 -13.53 -2.17
C TYR A 36 3.43 -14.94 -1.68
N PRO A 37 4.44 -15.60 -2.29
CA PRO A 37 5.37 -15.10 -3.31
C PRO A 37 4.98 -15.38 -4.78
N ALA A 38 3.88 -16.08 -5.02
CA ALA A 38 3.44 -16.49 -6.36
C ALA A 38 3.07 -15.28 -7.25
N GLU A 39 2.39 -14.30 -6.66
CA GLU A 39 2.00 -13.05 -7.31
C GLU A 39 2.70 -11.88 -6.63
N ARG A 40 3.41 -11.07 -7.42
CA ARG A 40 4.09 -9.86 -6.96
C ARG A 40 3.39 -8.63 -7.54
N ARG A 41 3.37 -7.55 -6.76
CA ARG A 41 2.88 -6.25 -7.24
C ARG A 41 3.71 -5.78 -8.45
N PRO A 42 3.10 -5.14 -9.45
CA PRO A 42 3.86 -4.53 -10.54
C PRO A 42 4.77 -3.42 -9.97
N THR A 43 6.06 -3.50 -10.27
CA THR A 43 7.02 -2.46 -9.90
C THR A 43 7.21 -1.49 -11.05
N ALA A 44 7.20 -0.19 -10.75
CA ALA A 44 7.52 0.85 -11.74
C ALA A 44 8.94 0.67 -12.31
N PRO A 45 9.21 1.08 -13.56
CA PRO A 45 10.53 0.94 -14.18
C PRO A 45 11.63 1.73 -13.45
N ARG A 46 11.26 2.76 -12.68
CA ARG A 46 12.18 3.57 -11.87
C ARG A 46 12.23 3.13 -10.40
N PHE A 47 11.76 1.93 -10.08
CA PHE A 47 11.83 1.39 -8.73
C PHE A 47 13.31 1.23 -8.30
N ARG A 48 13.67 1.83 -7.16
CA ARG A 48 15.01 1.70 -6.58
C ARG A 48 15.08 0.42 -5.76
N GLY A 49 15.72 -0.60 -6.32
CA GLY A 49 15.98 -1.88 -5.67
C GLY A 49 17.37 -1.95 -5.05
N VAL A 50 17.96 -3.15 -5.08
CA VAL A 50 19.32 -3.40 -4.60
C VAL A 50 20.34 -2.71 -5.50
N LEU A 51 21.31 -2.04 -4.88
CA LEU A 51 22.42 -1.43 -5.60
C LEU A 51 23.31 -2.54 -6.17
N ARG A 52 23.66 -2.40 -7.45
CA ARG A 52 24.62 -3.27 -8.14
C ARG A 52 25.60 -2.39 -8.92
N LEU A 53 26.87 -2.77 -8.93
CA LEU A 53 27.83 -2.16 -9.84
C LEU A 53 27.44 -2.51 -11.28
N GLN A 54 27.50 -1.51 -12.15
CA GLN A 54 27.30 -1.72 -13.58
C GLN A 54 28.59 -2.28 -14.20
N THR A 55 28.38 -3.07 -15.25
CA THR A 55 29.43 -3.73 -16.02
C THR A 55 29.31 -3.25 -17.46
N GLU A 56 30.44 -3.02 -18.11
CA GLU A 56 30.49 -2.63 -19.52
C GLU A 56 30.01 -3.79 -20.42
N PRO A 57 29.04 -3.58 -21.32
CA PRO A 57 28.45 -4.64 -22.15
C PRO A 57 29.42 -5.34 -23.11
N GLY A 58 30.56 -4.73 -23.45
CA GLY A 58 31.55 -5.31 -24.38
C GLY A 58 32.70 -6.06 -23.71
N THR A 59 33.22 -5.55 -22.59
CA THR A 59 34.46 -6.06 -21.98
C THR A 59 34.20 -6.89 -20.72
N GLY A 60 33.01 -6.78 -20.12
CA GLY A 60 32.72 -7.42 -18.83
C GLY A 60 33.46 -6.80 -17.64
N ALA A 61 34.21 -5.71 -17.86
CA ALA A 61 34.89 -4.96 -16.81
C ALA A 61 33.88 -4.10 -16.02
N GLN A 62 34.18 -3.86 -14.75
CA GLN A 62 33.38 -2.97 -13.90
C GLN A 62 33.49 -1.52 -14.39
N THR A 63 32.38 -0.78 -14.42
CA THR A 63 32.38 0.65 -14.82
C THR A 63 32.98 1.57 -13.76
N CYS A 64 33.10 1.11 -12.51
CA CYS A 64 33.63 1.91 -11.40
C CYS A 64 35.13 2.20 -11.58
N ILE A 65 35.50 3.48 -11.59
CA ILE A 65 36.90 3.95 -11.67
C ILE A 65 37.42 4.52 -10.34
N VAL A 66 36.72 4.29 -9.23
CA VAL A 66 37.09 4.78 -7.89
C VAL A 66 37.23 6.32 -7.85
N CYS A 67 36.31 7.04 -8.49
CA CYS A 67 36.30 8.52 -8.48
C CYS A 67 35.79 9.14 -7.17
N ASP A 68 35.29 8.31 -6.24
CA ASP A 68 34.74 8.71 -4.93
C ASP A 68 33.52 9.66 -5.00
N GLN A 69 32.91 9.85 -6.17
CA GLN A 69 31.76 10.74 -6.34
C GLN A 69 30.47 10.17 -5.75
N CYS A 70 30.27 8.85 -5.81
CA CYS A 70 29.07 8.20 -5.25
C CYS A 70 29.03 8.22 -3.71
N ALA A 71 30.17 8.36 -3.03
CA ALA A 71 30.25 8.48 -1.57
C ALA A 71 30.10 9.93 -1.09
N LYS A 72 30.45 10.89 -1.96
CA LYS A 72 30.32 12.34 -1.68
C LYS A 72 28.93 12.90 -1.96
N ALA A 73 28.19 12.28 -2.87
CA ALA A 73 26.83 12.65 -3.26
C ALA A 73 25.79 12.20 -2.23
#